data_AF-A0A2N2F8X4-F1
#
_entry.id   AF-A0A2N2F8X4-F1
#
_cell.length_a   1.000
_cell.length_b   1.000
_cell.length_c   1.000
_cell.angle_alpha   90.00
_cell.angle_beta   90.00
_cell.angle_gamma   90.00
#
_symmetry.space_group_name_H-M   'P 1'
#
loop_
_entity.id
_entity.type
_entity.pdbx_description
1 polymer ?
#
loop_
_entity_poly.entity_id
_entity_poly.type
_entity_poly.pdbx_seq_one_letter_code
_entity_poly.pdbx_strand_id
1 'polypeptide(L)'
;MNTGAFEDYKMLLSKLEHIKSDCTALASGLSALAEDLHGGRLGRLKDIADRILFLEKNFNTCKKEVMALPGAASEPFDADKLTSLADMETLLQSFHIQMQQAALQILDEVQAIVHKDNKDFQPLQSCHAKATALQQAILEIDLPGLHPDVPALLNGIHPFNELLLLVRRHRNLDEERIEELEDRMQNSFGRLLFLAIVRDKLDFSSRPVVPPAQAPSPSKKEQIVKKKTDEPQNIKEFSLPAQKKTGAVEDRVIDKHPEFPRAETIFQQQPSPDRSESASRPMLKKDKAEENKNNILKDLSQTKVKLERALKYGFIQKSEYERLAAIIQDIEASLPEKIDFMEDEKSLLSVRTALDEQEESAVEGRRLAMRQEFQQIRNS
;
A
#
# COMPACT_ATOMS: atom_id res chain seq x y z
N MET A 1 -3.81 12.14 10.94
CA MET A 1 -4.49 11.45 12.07
C MET A 1 -4.15 9.97 11.94
N ASN A 2 -3.23 9.43 12.74
CA ASN A 2 -2.86 8.01 12.72
C ASN A 2 -2.75 7.42 14.14
N THR A 3 -3.38 8.06 15.14
CA THR A 3 -3.49 7.51 16.50
C THR A 3 -4.30 6.21 16.55
N GLY A 4 -5.17 5.98 15.55
CA GLY A 4 -5.85 4.69 15.33
C GLY A 4 -4.87 3.53 15.27
N ALA A 5 -3.97 3.51 14.29
CA ALA A 5 -3.07 2.36 14.02
C ALA A 5 -2.29 1.82 15.24
N PHE A 6 -1.99 2.65 16.23
CA PHE A 6 -1.36 2.21 17.48
C PHE A 6 -2.35 1.59 18.47
N GLU A 7 -3.51 2.21 18.69
CA GLU A 7 -4.54 1.65 19.56
C GLU A 7 -5.20 0.41 18.90
N ASP A 8 -5.27 0.37 17.57
CA ASP A 8 -5.63 -0.78 16.75
C ASP A 8 -4.62 -1.93 16.96
N TYR A 9 -3.32 -1.68 16.81
CA TYR A 9 -2.25 -2.66 17.10
C TYR A 9 -2.34 -3.23 18.53
N LYS A 10 -2.57 -2.37 19.52
CA LYS A 10 -2.71 -2.73 20.94
C LYS A 10 -4.01 -3.52 21.22
N MET A 11 -5.12 -3.15 20.58
CA MET A 11 -6.36 -3.94 20.59
C MET A 11 -6.11 -5.32 19.97
N LEU A 12 -5.32 -5.39 18.90
CA LEU A 12 -5.07 -6.60 18.14
C LEU A 12 -4.17 -7.59 18.89
N LEU A 13 -3.14 -7.11 19.60
CA LEU A 13 -2.39 -7.89 20.59
C LEU A 13 -3.31 -8.48 21.67
N SER A 14 -4.23 -7.68 22.21
CA SER A 14 -5.20 -8.12 23.23
C SER A 14 -6.16 -9.19 22.68
N LYS A 15 -6.64 -9.03 21.42
CA LYS A 15 -7.43 -10.04 20.72
C LYS A 15 -6.64 -11.33 20.49
N LEU A 16 -5.37 -11.23 20.12
CA LEU A 16 -4.50 -12.39 19.89
C LEU A 16 -4.26 -13.19 21.17
N GLU A 17 -3.91 -12.53 22.28
CA GLU A 17 -3.77 -13.18 23.60
C GLU A 17 -5.11 -13.77 24.10
N HIS A 18 -6.26 -13.15 23.77
CA HIS A 18 -7.56 -13.73 24.07
C HIS A 18 -7.82 -15.02 23.27
N ILE A 19 -7.55 -15.02 21.95
CA ILE A 19 -7.64 -16.22 21.08
C ILE A 19 -6.70 -17.33 21.58
N LYS A 20 -5.47 -16.97 21.98
CA LYS A 20 -4.46 -17.88 22.55
C LYS A 20 -4.94 -18.52 23.86
N SER A 21 -5.55 -17.73 24.75
CA SER A 21 -6.22 -18.22 25.96
C SER A 21 -7.35 -19.20 25.62
N ASP A 22 -8.25 -18.84 24.68
CA ASP A 22 -9.34 -19.70 24.21
C ASP A 22 -8.84 -21.00 23.57
N CYS A 23 -7.71 -20.99 22.84
CA CYS A 23 -7.06 -22.20 22.34
C CYS A 23 -6.64 -23.15 23.47
N THR A 24 -6.07 -22.63 24.58
CA THR A 24 -5.70 -23.47 25.74
C THR A 24 -6.93 -24.00 26.50
N ALA A 25 -7.98 -23.19 26.59
CA ALA A 25 -9.26 -23.62 27.17
C ALA A 25 -9.96 -24.69 26.30
N LEU A 26 -9.90 -24.56 24.97
CA LEU A 26 -10.39 -25.56 24.03
C LEU A 26 -9.58 -26.86 24.11
N ALA A 27 -8.25 -26.79 24.19
CA ALA A 27 -7.39 -27.97 24.31
C ALA A 27 -7.69 -28.78 25.58
N SER A 28 -7.80 -28.11 26.74
CA SER A 28 -8.19 -28.75 28.00
C SER A 28 -9.64 -29.27 27.99
N GLY A 29 -10.57 -28.56 27.34
CA GLY A 29 -11.93 -29.03 27.08
C GLY A 29 -11.99 -30.28 26.21
N LEU A 30 -11.16 -30.38 25.17
CA LEU A 30 -11.03 -31.56 24.32
C LEU A 30 -10.43 -32.74 25.07
N SER A 31 -9.44 -32.54 25.94
CA SER A 31 -8.93 -33.59 26.83
C SER A 31 -10.02 -34.11 27.77
N ALA A 32 -10.77 -33.22 28.43
CA ALA A 32 -11.88 -33.60 29.30
C ALA A 32 -13.04 -34.28 28.55
N LEU A 33 -13.28 -33.91 27.28
CA LEU A 33 -14.24 -34.60 26.40
C LEU A 33 -13.74 -36.01 26.05
N ALA A 34 -12.45 -36.20 25.81
CA ALA A 34 -11.88 -37.52 25.55
C ALA A 34 -12.06 -38.45 26.77
N GLU A 35 -11.86 -37.95 27.99
CA GLU A 35 -12.16 -38.69 29.22
C GLU A 35 -13.66 -39.00 29.37
N ASP A 36 -14.53 -38.02 29.15
CA ASP A 36 -15.99 -38.23 29.22
C ASP A 36 -16.51 -39.20 28.14
N LEU A 37 -15.89 -39.24 26.96
CA LEU A 37 -16.19 -40.23 25.90
C LEU A 37 -15.82 -41.65 26.33
N HIS A 38 -14.67 -41.86 27.00
CA HIS A 38 -14.35 -43.14 27.63
C HIS A 38 -15.35 -43.52 28.74
N GLY A 39 -15.93 -42.51 29.41
CA GLY A 39 -17.04 -42.66 30.36
C GLY A 39 -18.45 -42.73 29.75
N GLY A 40 -18.59 -42.73 28.42
CA GLY A 40 -19.88 -42.79 27.71
C GLY A 40 -20.74 -41.51 27.78
N ARG A 41 -20.17 -40.37 28.19
CA ARG A 41 -20.88 -39.09 28.38
C ARG A 41 -20.65 -38.13 27.22
N LEU A 42 -21.68 -37.93 26.40
CA LEU A 42 -21.62 -37.08 25.18
C LEU A 42 -21.98 -35.60 25.39
N GLY A 43 -22.38 -35.19 26.59
CA GLY A 43 -23.03 -33.88 26.84
C GLY A 43 -22.23 -32.65 26.40
N ARG A 44 -20.89 -32.67 26.53
CA ARG A 44 -20.01 -31.53 26.20
C ARG A 44 -19.67 -31.41 24.71
N LEU A 45 -20.03 -32.40 23.87
CA LEU A 45 -19.63 -32.42 22.46
C LEU A 45 -20.15 -31.20 21.69
N LYS A 46 -21.38 -30.76 21.98
CA LYS A 46 -21.97 -29.58 21.33
C LYS A 46 -21.24 -28.29 21.73
N ASP A 47 -21.04 -28.08 23.02
CA ASP A 47 -20.42 -26.87 23.56
C ASP A 47 -19.00 -26.66 22.99
N ILE A 48 -18.28 -27.76 22.78
CA ILE A 48 -16.94 -27.76 22.17
C ILE A 48 -17.00 -27.49 20.66
N ALA A 49 -17.96 -28.06 19.92
CA ALA A 49 -18.16 -27.76 18.51
C ALA A 49 -18.55 -26.28 18.28
N ASP A 50 -19.48 -25.75 19.08
CA ASP A 50 -19.87 -24.34 19.05
C ASP A 50 -18.66 -23.42 19.36
N ARG A 51 -17.78 -23.82 20.29
CA ARG A 51 -16.55 -23.07 20.64
C ARG A 51 -15.46 -23.14 19.57
N ILE A 52 -15.34 -24.23 18.82
CA ILE A 52 -14.45 -24.32 17.64
C ILE A 52 -14.89 -23.31 16.57
N LEU A 53 -16.18 -23.30 16.21
CA LEU A 53 -16.72 -22.37 15.22
C LEU A 53 -16.58 -20.89 15.65
N PHE A 54 -16.71 -20.62 16.95
CA PHE A 54 -16.45 -19.30 17.52
C PHE A 54 -14.97 -18.89 17.40
N LEU A 55 -14.04 -19.81 17.70
CA LEU A 55 -12.60 -19.58 17.57
C LEU A 55 -12.19 -19.33 16.11
N GLU A 56 -12.66 -20.15 15.17
CA GLU A 56 -12.41 -19.97 13.73
C GLU A 56 -12.89 -18.60 13.24
N LYS A 57 -14.08 -18.17 13.69
CA LYS A 57 -14.61 -16.84 13.35
C LYS A 57 -13.74 -15.72 13.91
N ASN A 58 -13.36 -15.81 15.19
CA ASN A 58 -12.52 -14.79 15.83
C ASN A 58 -11.13 -14.70 15.21
N PHE A 59 -10.51 -15.85 14.87
CA PHE A 59 -9.23 -15.92 14.15
C PHE A 59 -9.33 -15.28 12.77
N ASN A 60 -10.40 -15.57 12.00
CA ASN A 60 -10.60 -14.95 10.68
C ASN A 60 -10.92 -13.45 10.75
N THR A 61 -11.61 -12.98 11.79
CA THR A 61 -11.77 -11.53 12.04
C THR A 61 -10.43 -10.88 12.39
N CYS A 62 -9.66 -11.47 13.31
CA CYS A 62 -8.33 -10.99 13.68
C CYS A 62 -7.39 -10.95 12.47
N LYS A 63 -7.38 -11.99 11.63
CA LYS A 63 -6.64 -12.06 10.36
C LYS A 63 -6.94 -10.87 9.44
N LYS A 64 -8.22 -10.51 9.29
CA LYS A 64 -8.63 -9.37 8.46
C LYS A 64 -8.20 -8.02 9.05
N GLU A 65 -8.27 -7.87 10.38
CA GLU A 65 -7.78 -6.67 11.07
C GLU A 65 -6.24 -6.53 10.98
N VAL A 66 -5.48 -7.64 11.13
CA VAL A 66 -4.02 -7.69 10.91
C VAL A 66 -3.66 -7.21 9.50
N MET A 67 -4.34 -7.72 8.47
CA MET A 67 -4.06 -7.34 7.08
C MET A 67 -4.55 -5.92 6.71
N ALA A 68 -5.38 -5.30 7.54
CA ALA A 68 -5.81 -3.92 7.38
C ALA A 68 -4.83 -2.90 7.99
N LEU A 69 -3.80 -3.33 8.74
CA LEU A 69 -2.83 -2.42 9.34
C LEU A 69 -1.94 -1.73 8.27
N PRO A 70 -1.81 -0.39 8.29
CA PRO A 70 -1.03 0.37 7.32
C PRO A 70 0.48 0.15 7.51
N GLY A 71 0.99 -0.91 6.89
CA GLY A 71 2.40 -1.35 6.92
C GLY A 71 2.55 -2.80 6.49
N ALA A 72 1.52 -3.64 6.71
CA ALA A 72 1.49 -5.04 6.28
C ALA A 72 1.66 -5.23 4.75
N ALA A 73 1.40 -4.19 3.96
CA ALA A 73 1.54 -4.17 2.50
C ALA A 73 2.96 -3.81 1.97
N SER A 74 3.93 -3.50 2.84
CA SER A 74 5.31 -3.18 2.40
C SER A 74 6.13 -4.40 1.96
N GLU A 75 5.71 -5.62 2.32
CA GLU A 75 6.11 -6.86 1.65
C GLU A 75 4.86 -7.63 1.21
N PRO A 76 4.90 -8.40 0.10
CA PRO A 76 3.76 -9.18 -0.38
C PRO A 76 3.55 -10.44 0.49
N PHE A 77 2.99 -10.25 1.69
CA PHE A 77 2.50 -11.35 2.50
C PHE A 77 1.18 -11.88 1.91
N ASP A 78 1.26 -12.97 1.14
CA ASP A 78 0.08 -13.64 0.60
C ASP A 78 -0.88 -14.02 1.74
N ALA A 79 -2.13 -13.59 1.63
CA ALA A 79 -3.14 -13.81 2.67
C ALA A 79 -3.36 -15.31 2.98
N ASP A 80 -3.10 -16.19 2.02
CA ASP A 80 -3.25 -17.64 2.16
C ASP A 80 -2.14 -18.30 2.98
N LYS A 81 -1.01 -17.62 3.20
CA LYS A 81 0.11 -18.15 4.00
C LYS A 81 -0.12 -18.00 5.51
N LEU A 82 -0.84 -16.96 5.93
CA LEU A 82 -1.24 -16.73 7.33
C LEU A 82 -2.26 -17.79 7.77
N THR A 83 -1.76 -18.93 8.23
CA THR A 83 -2.55 -20.11 8.62
C THR A 83 -2.38 -20.46 10.09
N SER A 84 -1.29 -20.00 10.71
CA SER A 84 -0.97 -20.18 12.13
C SER A 84 -1.14 -18.88 12.93
N LEU A 85 -1.40 -19.03 14.23
CA LEU A 85 -1.32 -17.94 15.20
C LEU A 85 0.10 -17.37 15.29
N ALA A 86 1.12 -18.22 15.13
CA ALA A 86 2.53 -17.82 15.14
C ALA A 86 2.90 -16.91 13.95
N ASP A 87 2.23 -17.06 12.80
CA ASP A 87 2.43 -16.20 11.65
C ASP A 87 1.94 -14.77 11.97
N MET A 88 0.82 -14.66 12.69
CA MET A 88 0.27 -13.37 13.15
C MET A 88 1.14 -12.75 14.25
N GLU A 89 1.62 -13.53 15.21
CA GLU A 89 2.58 -13.05 16.22
C GLU A 89 3.85 -12.51 15.53
N THR A 90 4.40 -13.23 14.55
CA THR A 90 5.58 -12.82 13.79
C THR A 90 5.35 -11.54 12.97
N LEU A 91 4.18 -11.40 12.34
CA LEU A 91 3.85 -10.21 11.53
C LEU A 91 3.53 -8.97 12.41
N LEU A 92 2.98 -9.16 13.61
CA LEU A 92 2.81 -8.08 14.59
C LEU A 92 4.15 -7.68 15.24
N GLN A 93 5.09 -8.61 15.39
CA GLN A 93 6.47 -8.30 15.79
C GLN A 93 7.23 -7.54 14.69
N SER A 94 7.10 -7.93 13.42
CA SER A 94 7.76 -7.19 12.32
C SER A 94 7.18 -5.78 12.15
N PHE A 95 5.86 -5.60 12.27
CA PHE A 95 5.22 -4.28 12.26
C PHE A 95 5.67 -3.40 13.45
N HIS A 96 5.79 -3.98 14.65
CA HIS A 96 6.35 -3.29 15.83
C HIS A 96 7.78 -2.80 15.60
N ILE A 97 8.65 -3.68 15.08
CA ILE A 97 10.04 -3.36 14.74
C ILE A 97 10.09 -2.26 13.67
N GLN A 98 9.22 -2.29 12.65
CA GLN A 98 9.10 -1.22 11.65
C GLN A 98 8.70 0.13 12.29
N MET A 99 7.69 0.14 13.17
CA MET A 99 7.27 1.36 13.89
C MET A 99 8.41 1.93 14.75
N GLN A 100 9.11 1.07 15.49
CA GLN A 100 10.25 1.45 16.33
C GLN A 100 11.39 2.02 15.47
N GLN A 101 11.78 1.33 14.39
CA GLN A 101 12.84 1.77 13.47
C GLN A 101 12.51 3.10 12.78
N ALA A 102 11.27 3.30 12.32
CA ALA A 102 10.86 4.54 11.68
C ALA A 102 10.84 5.73 12.66
N ALA A 103 10.47 5.51 13.94
CA ALA A 103 10.60 6.55 14.96
C ALA A 103 12.06 6.85 15.33
N LEU A 104 12.92 5.82 15.38
CA LEU A 104 14.37 6.00 15.59
C LEU A 104 15.01 6.81 14.44
N GLN A 105 14.64 6.54 13.19
CA GLN A 105 15.10 7.33 12.03
C GLN A 105 14.74 8.82 12.14
N ILE A 106 13.55 9.16 12.63
CA ILE A 106 13.15 10.57 12.87
C ILE A 106 14.04 11.22 13.95
N LEU A 107 14.46 10.49 14.97
CA LEU A 107 15.37 11.01 16.00
C LEU A 107 16.82 11.12 15.49
N ASP A 108 17.27 10.20 14.64
CA ASP A 108 18.57 10.30 13.97
C ASP A 108 18.61 11.49 12.98
N GLU A 109 17.51 11.78 12.28
CA GLU A 109 17.37 12.99 11.46
C GLU A 109 17.47 14.28 12.29
N VAL A 110 16.94 14.30 13.51
CA VAL A 110 17.11 15.44 14.43
C VAL A 110 18.56 15.57 14.88
N GLN A 111 19.19 14.46 15.28
CA GLN A 111 20.61 14.48 15.70
C GLN A 111 21.55 14.89 14.55
N ALA A 112 21.16 14.63 13.30
CA ALA A 112 21.86 15.12 12.11
C ALA A 112 21.73 16.63 11.87
N ILE A 113 20.92 17.38 12.63
CA ILE A 113 20.86 18.86 12.52
C ILE A 113 22.13 19.48 13.12
N VAL A 114 22.73 20.43 12.40
CA VAL A 114 23.94 21.16 12.80
C VAL A 114 23.73 22.66 12.61
N HIS A 115 24.24 23.48 13.54
CA HIS A 115 24.26 24.93 13.38
C HIS A 115 25.49 25.37 12.56
N LYS A 116 25.27 26.09 11.46
CA LYS A 116 26.28 26.49 10.46
C LYS A 116 27.45 27.27 11.06
N ASP A 117 27.14 28.32 11.83
CA ASP A 117 28.17 29.25 12.33
C ASP A 117 28.82 28.85 13.67
N ASN A 118 28.14 28.05 14.51
CA ASN A 118 28.54 27.81 15.90
C ASN A 118 28.23 26.36 16.33
N LYS A 119 29.27 25.54 16.51
CA LYS A 119 29.16 24.13 16.91
C LYS A 119 28.75 23.95 18.38
N ASP A 120 28.99 24.97 19.21
CA ASP A 120 28.75 24.94 20.66
C ASP A 120 27.39 25.55 21.05
N PHE A 121 26.46 25.62 20.08
CA PHE A 121 25.14 26.23 20.25
C PHE A 121 24.25 25.42 21.22
N GLN A 122 24.27 25.83 22.49
CA GLN A 122 23.63 25.15 23.62
C GLN A 122 22.14 24.75 23.43
N PRO A 123 21.27 25.52 22.75
CA PRO A 123 19.88 25.09 22.51
C PRO A 123 19.78 23.86 21.60
N LEU A 124 20.68 23.71 20.63
CA LEU A 124 20.73 22.52 19.76
C LEU A 124 21.34 21.33 20.50
N GLN A 125 22.39 21.54 21.30
CA GLN A 125 22.94 20.48 22.17
C GLN A 125 21.88 19.96 23.17
N SER A 126 21.04 20.86 23.70
CA SER A 126 19.92 20.51 24.57
C SER A 126 18.79 19.77 23.82
N CYS A 127 18.56 20.10 22.54
CA CYS A 127 17.63 19.39 21.67
C CYS A 127 18.12 17.96 21.36
N HIS A 128 19.41 17.81 21.03
CA HIS A 128 20.06 16.51 20.79
C HIS A 128 20.04 15.64 22.04
N ALA A 129 20.34 16.20 23.21
CA ALA A 129 20.23 15.46 24.48
C ALA A 129 18.81 14.94 24.76
N LYS A 130 17.76 15.72 24.45
CA LYS A 130 16.37 15.23 24.50
C LYS A 130 16.10 14.12 23.47
N ALA A 131 16.64 14.23 22.26
CA ALA A 131 16.46 13.22 21.20
C ALA A 131 17.15 11.90 21.56
N THR A 132 18.39 11.94 22.07
CA THR A 132 19.11 10.76 22.53
C THR A 132 18.46 10.11 23.76
N ALA A 133 17.93 10.90 24.71
CA ALA A 133 17.19 10.37 25.85
C ALA A 133 15.89 9.66 25.42
N LEU A 134 15.16 10.22 24.44
CA LEU A 134 13.97 9.56 23.88
C LEU A 134 14.34 8.31 23.06
N GLN A 135 15.45 8.35 22.32
CA GLN A 135 16.00 7.19 21.61
C GLN A 135 16.36 6.05 22.58
N GLN A 136 16.93 6.36 23.75
CA GLN A 136 17.17 5.39 24.82
C GLN A 136 15.86 4.83 25.38
N ALA A 137 14.89 5.69 25.74
CA ALA A 137 13.58 5.25 26.25
C ALA A 137 12.76 4.41 25.24
N ILE A 138 12.99 4.58 23.93
CA ILE A 138 12.39 3.75 22.86
C ILE A 138 13.09 2.39 22.74
N LEU A 139 14.37 2.28 23.12
CA LEU A 139 15.17 1.04 23.08
C LEU A 139 15.12 0.24 24.39
N GLU A 140 14.81 0.88 25.53
CA GLU A 140 14.66 0.25 26.84
C GLU A 140 13.31 -0.47 27.04
N ILE A 141 12.35 -0.33 26.13
CA ILE A 141 11.05 -1.00 26.20
C ILE A 141 11.09 -2.34 25.45
N ASP A 142 11.01 -3.42 26.20
CA ASP A 142 10.85 -4.79 25.69
C ASP A 142 9.50 -4.99 24.97
N LEU A 143 9.50 -5.90 23.98
CA LEU A 143 8.28 -6.36 23.32
C LEU A 143 7.34 -7.06 24.32
N PRO A 144 6.01 -6.85 24.23
CA PRO A 144 5.27 -6.17 23.17
C PRO A 144 4.98 -4.68 23.45
N GLY A 145 5.70 -4.05 24.38
CA GLY A 145 5.52 -2.63 24.69
C GLY A 145 6.04 -1.71 23.58
N LEU A 146 5.48 -0.50 23.47
CA LEU A 146 5.98 0.56 22.59
C LEU A 146 5.90 1.91 23.31
N HIS A 147 6.92 2.76 23.16
CA HIS A 147 6.93 4.07 23.82
C HIS A 147 5.76 4.94 23.33
N PRO A 148 5.03 5.65 24.21
CA PRO A 148 3.86 6.46 23.81
C PRO A 148 4.18 7.56 22.78
N ASP A 149 5.44 8.01 22.71
CA ASP A 149 5.88 9.00 21.73
C ASP A 149 6.19 8.41 20.33
N VAL A 150 6.34 7.09 20.17
CA VAL A 150 6.52 6.47 18.84
C VAL A 150 5.35 6.80 17.90
N PRO A 151 4.07 6.59 18.25
CA PRO A 151 2.98 7.05 17.40
C PRO A 151 2.95 8.57 17.26
N ALA A 152 3.34 9.36 18.27
CA ALA A 152 3.43 10.81 18.10
C ALA A 152 4.48 11.22 17.05
N LEU A 153 5.62 10.53 17.01
CA LEU A 153 6.69 10.70 16.02
C LEU A 153 6.21 10.31 14.63
N LEU A 154 5.68 9.09 14.46
CA LEU A 154 5.20 8.59 13.16
C LEU A 154 4.03 9.41 12.59
N ASN A 155 3.21 10.03 13.46
CA ASN A 155 2.05 10.82 13.05
C ASN A 155 2.39 12.26 12.64
N GLY A 156 3.66 12.67 12.74
CA GLY A 156 4.06 14.07 12.50
C GLY A 156 3.65 15.05 13.60
N ILE A 157 3.15 14.57 14.75
CA ILE A 157 2.59 15.38 15.84
C ILE A 157 3.66 15.72 16.90
N HIS A 158 4.66 14.85 17.08
CA HIS A 158 5.73 15.10 18.05
C HIS A 158 6.55 16.34 17.67
N PRO A 159 6.94 17.23 18.62
CA PRO A 159 7.65 18.48 18.33
C PRO A 159 8.96 18.33 17.53
N PHE A 160 9.60 17.15 17.56
CA PHE A 160 10.74 16.84 16.69
C PHE A 160 10.40 16.88 15.19
N ASN A 161 9.17 16.52 14.79
CA ASN A 161 8.71 16.66 13.41
C ASN A 161 8.46 18.12 13.03
N GLU A 162 7.98 18.95 13.96
CA GLU A 162 7.81 20.39 13.73
C GLU A 162 9.17 21.08 13.52
N LEU A 163 10.18 20.70 14.32
CA LEU A 163 11.57 21.09 14.12
C LEU A 163 12.10 20.66 12.74
N LEU A 164 11.94 19.39 12.36
CA LEU A 164 12.38 18.88 11.05
C LEU A 164 11.65 19.58 9.89
N LEU A 165 10.35 19.84 10.02
CA LEU A 165 9.55 20.55 9.03
C LEU A 165 10.04 21.99 8.83
N LEU A 166 10.30 22.72 9.92
CA LEU A 166 10.86 24.06 9.86
C LEU A 166 12.26 24.06 9.23
N VAL A 167 13.19 23.20 9.66
CA VAL A 167 14.53 23.14 9.07
C VAL A 167 14.47 22.79 7.58
N ARG A 168 13.58 21.88 7.17
CA ARG A 168 13.41 21.46 5.76
C ARG A 168 12.66 22.45 4.88
N ARG A 169 11.71 23.24 5.42
CA ARG A 169 10.72 23.98 4.62
C ARG A 169 10.40 25.41 5.07
N HIS A 170 11.07 26.01 6.08
CA HIS A 170 10.75 27.36 6.57
C HIS A 170 10.63 28.43 5.46
N ARG A 171 11.43 28.35 4.38
CA ARG A 171 11.37 29.29 3.24
C ARG A 171 10.12 29.15 2.35
N ASN A 172 9.36 28.08 2.53
CA ASN A 172 8.21 27.67 1.72
C ASN A 172 6.96 27.42 2.62
N LEU A 173 6.92 28.01 3.81
CA LEU A 173 5.75 27.99 4.71
C LEU A 173 5.15 29.40 4.77
N ASP A 174 3.82 29.48 4.81
CA ASP A 174 3.09 30.73 4.96
C ASP A 174 3.28 31.31 6.37
N GLU A 175 3.23 32.64 6.51
CA GLU A 175 3.62 33.34 7.74
C GLU A 175 2.71 32.97 8.93
N GLU A 176 1.39 32.84 8.71
CA GLU A 176 0.43 32.30 9.71
C GLU A 176 0.84 30.92 10.23
N ARG A 177 1.38 30.06 9.35
CA ARG A 177 1.81 28.70 9.72
C ARG A 177 3.17 28.70 10.41
N ILE A 178 4.00 29.71 10.18
CA ILE A 178 5.25 29.94 10.91
C ILE A 178 4.94 30.44 12.33
N GLU A 179 3.97 31.33 12.52
CA GLU A 179 3.54 31.80 13.85
C GLU A 179 3.01 30.64 14.73
N GLU A 180 2.11 29.80 14.20
CA GLU A 180 1.65 28.59 14.92
C GLU A 180 2.81 27.69 15.38
N LEU A 181 3.89 27.62 14.57
CA LEU A 181 5.05 26.80 14.84
C LEU A 181 6.04 27.49 15.79
N GLU A 182 6.08 28.83 15.87
CA GLU A 182 6.87 29.53 16.89
C GLU A 182 6.38 29.17 18.29
N ASP A 183 5.06 29.23 18.55
CA ASP A 183 4.50 28.92 19.87
C ASP A 183 4.76 27.47 20.29
N ARG A 184 4.52 26.50 19.40
CA ARG A 184 4.76 25.07 19.70
C ARG A 184 6.24 24.76 19.91
N MET A 185 7.13 25.37 19.12
CA MET A 185 8.59 25.24 19.29
C MET A 185 9.10 25.95 20.55
N GLN A 186 8.56 27.13 20.87
CA GLN A 186 8.96 27.91 22.05
C GLN A 186 8.61 27.16 23.34
N ASN A 187 7.44 26.53 23.40
CA ASN A 187 7.03 25.70 24.53
C ASN A 187 7.85 24.39 24.65
N SER A 188 8.35 23.83 23.54
CA SER A 188 9.03 22.52 23.52
C SER A 188 10.55 22.58 23.66
N PHE A 189 11.20 23.56 22.99
CA PHE A 189 12.65 23.69 22.87
C PHE A 189 13.17 25.12 23.15
N GLY A 190 12.29 26.11 23.25
CA GLY A 190 12.64 27.50 23.53
C GLY A 190 12.96 28.33 22.29
N ARG A 191 12.70 29.63 22.41
CA ARG A 191 12.73 30.62 21.30
C ARG A 191 14.05 30.68 20.53
N LEU A 192 15.18 30.42 21.21
CA LEU A 192 16.51 30.50 20.59
C LEU A 192 16.70 29.48 19.46
N LEU A 193 16.08 28.30 19.55
CA LEU A 193 16.17 27.29 18.48
C LEU A 193 15.35 27.73 17.26
N PHE A 194 14.13 28.23 17.48
CA PHE A 194 13.28 28.79 16.41
C PHE A 194 13.96 29.95 15.67
N LEU A 195 14.53 30.91 16.41
CA LEU A 195 15.24 32.06 15.85
C LEU A 195 16.52 31.69 15.08
N ALA A 196 17.09 30.50 15.29
CA ALA A 196 18.18 29.97 14.49
C ALA A 196 17.67 29.38 13.16
N ILE A 197 16.47 28.78 13.14
CA ILE A 197 15.86 28.24 11.91
C ILE A 197 15.40 29.37 10.99
N VAL A 198 14.68 30.37 11.51
CA VAL A 198 14.21 31.54 10.73
C VAL A 198 15.37 32.35 10.13
N ARG A 199 16.55 32.30 10.74
CA ARG A 199 17.80 32.91 10.22
C ARG A 199 18.62 31.99 9.30
N ASP A 200 18.06 30.86 8.88
CA ASP A 200 18.73 29.84 8.04
C ASP A 200 20.04 29.31 8.65
N LYS A 201 20.19 29.33 9.99
CA LYS A 201 21.43 28.97 10.70
C LYS A 201 21.54 27.51 11.08
N LEU A 202 20.45 26.75 11.01
CA LEU A 202 20.49 25.30 11.09
C LEU A 202 20.51 24.69 9.68
N ASP A 203 21.19 23.56 9.52
CA ASP A 203 21.17 22.71 8.34
C ASP A 203 21.21 21.24 8.76
N PHE A 204 21.04 20.32 7.82
CA PHE A 204 21.44 18.93 8.03
C PHE A 204 22.93 18.79 7.81
N SER A 205 23.59 17.95 8.62
CA SER A 205 24.97 17.53 8.36
C SER A 205 24.97 16.82 7.01
N SER A 206 25.57 17.44 5.98
CA SER A 206 25.80 16.75 4.73
C SER A 206 26.82 15.65 5.01
N ARG A 207 26.34 14.40 5.05
CA ARG A 207 27.19 13.21 5.16
C ARG A 207 28.32 13.38 4.13
N PRO A 208 29.59 13.44 4.55
CA PRO A 208 30.64 13.96 3.69
C PRO A 208 30.80 13.07 2.46
N VAL A 209 30.30 13.56 1.33
CA VAL A 209 30.59 13.01 0.02
C VAL A 209 32.09 13.17 -0.16
N VAL A 210 32.83 12.06 -0.02
CA VAL A 210 34.27 12.02 -0.27
C VAL A 210 34.49 12.61 -1.66
N PRO A 211 35.18 13.76 -1.79
CA PRO A 211 35.36 14.35 -3.10
C PRO A 211 36.10 13.35 -4.00
N PRO A 212 35.59 13.02 -5.20
CA PRO A 212 36.35 12.21 -6.14
C PRO A 212 37.68 12.92 -6.36
N ALA A 213 38.78 12.20 -6.09
CA ALA A 213 40.07 12.80 -5.76
C ALA A 213 40.47 13.88 -6.78
N GLN A 214 40.69 15.11 -6.29
CA GLN A 214 41.15 16.20 -7.15
C GLN A 214 42.49 15.82 -7.77
N ALA A 215 42.48 15.51 -9.06
CA ALA A 215 43.69 15.22 -9.80
C ALA A 215 44.62 16.46 -9.74
N PRO A 216 45.89 16.32 -9.33
CA PRO A 216 46.76 17.46 -9.13
C PRO A 216 47.13 18.10 -10.49
N SER A 217 46.51 19.23 -10.80
CA SER A 217 46.86 20.05 -11.97
C SER A 217 48.33 20.50 -11.90
N PRO A 218 49.10 20.38 -13.00
CA PRO A 218 50.56 20.46 -12.93
C PRO A 218 51.09 21.90 -12.93
N SER A 219 51.72 22.31 -11.82
CA SER A 219 52.61 23.47 -11.80
C SER A 219 54.03 23.07 -12.22
N LYS A 220 54.59 23.80 -13.18
CA LYS A 220 55.79 23.42 -13.94
C LYS A 220 57.02 24.17 -13.43
N LYS A 221 58.00 23.43 -12.88
CA LYS A 221 59.47 23.62 -12.93
C LYS A 221 60.15 22.80 -11.81
N GLU A 222 61.38 22.29 -11.83
CA GLU A 222 62.44 22.09 -12.85
C GLU A 222 63.75 21.86 -12.05
N GLN A 223 64.16 20.60 -11.77
CA GLN A 223 65.55 20.10 -11.95
C GLN A 223 65.83 18.65 -11.48
N ILE A 224 66.10 17.76 -12.45
CA ILE A 224 67.30 16.89 -12.62
C ILE A 224 67.91 16.17 -11.37
N VAL A 225 68.00 14.82 -11.38
CA VAL A 225 69.26 13.99 -11.42
C VAL A 225 69.00 12.44 -11.47
N LYS A 226 69.27 11.87 -12.66
CA LYS A 226 69.76 10.53 -13.08
C LYS A 226 69.86 9.30 -12.12
N LYS A 227 69.22 8.19 -12.52
CA LYS A 227 69.80 6.84 -12.89
C LYS A 227 68.64 5.97 -13.49
N LYS A 228 68.73 5.36 -14.69
CA LYS A 228 69.36 4.05 -15.09
C LYS A 228 68.92 2.86 -14.20
N THR A 229 68.50 1.68 -14.71
CA THR A 229 68.62 1.04 -16.06
C THR A 229 67.62 -0.13 -16.24
N ASP A 230 67.08 -0.57 -17.39
CA ASP A 230 66.78 0.10 -18.70
C ASP A 230 65.59 -0.57 -19.54
N GLU A 231 65.38 -1.91 -19.66
CA GLU A 231 64.51 -2.54 -20.74
C GLU A 231 63.93 -3.99 -20.46
N PRO A 232 63.03 -4.64 -21.28
CA PRO A 232 61.85 -4.16 -22.06
C PRO A 232 60.64 -5.18 -22.22
N GLN A 233 59.67 -4.83 -23.10
CA GLN A 233 58.72 -5.69 -23.89
C GLN A 233 57.65 -6.61 -23.22
N ASN A 234 56.37 -6.45 -23.62
CA ASN A 234 55.66 -7.35 -24.57
C ASN A 234 54.35 -6.71 -25.11
N ILE A 235 53.75 -7.26 -26.19
CA ILE A 235 52.62 -6.72 -26.95
C ILE A 235 51.51 -7.77 -27.14
N LYS A 236 50.24 -7.33 -27.02
CA LYS A 236 49.00 -7.81 -27.70
C LYS A 236 47.83 -6.97 -27.16
N GLU A 237 46.98 -6.27 -27.92
CA GLU A 237 46.51 -6.42 -29.31
C GLU A 237 45.71 -7.70 -29.56
N PHE A 238 44.37 -7.59 -29.61
CA PHE A 238 43.54 -8.08 -30.71
C PHE A 238 42.13 -7.45 -30.71
N SER A 239 41.55 -7.30 -31.91
CA SER A 239 40.40 -6.42 -32.22
C SER A 239 39.01 -7.04 -32.08
N LEU A 240 37.97 -6.19 -32.09
CA LEU A 240 36.61 -6.56 -32.53
C LEU A 240 36.62 -7.04 -33.99
N PRO A 241 35.57 -7.74 -34.45
CA PRO A 241 34.59 -7.05 -35.31
C PRO A 241 33.12 -7.47 -35.08
N ALA A 242 32.19 -6.72 -35.68
CA ALA A 242 30.75 -6.97 -35.62
C ALA A 242 30.12 -7.25 -37.01
N GLN A 243 29.06 -8.08 -37.04
CA GLN A 243 28.12 -8.26 -38.15
C GLN A 243 26.72 -8.51 -37.54
N LYS A 244 25.56 -7.94 -37.93
CA LYS A 244 25.08 -7.12 -39.08
C LYS A 244 24.67 -7.90 -40.35
N LYS A 245 23.37 -8.25 -40.50
CA LYS A 245 22.54 -8.06 -41.72
C LYS A 245 21.13 -8.74 -41.69
N THR A 246 20.14 -8.07 -42.34
CA THR A 246 18.95 -8.57 -43.10
C THR A 246 17.93 -9.56 -42.47
N GLY A 247 16.64 -9.58 -42.88
CA GLY A 247 15.88 -8.76 -43.84
C GLY A 247 14.65 -9.49 -44.46
N ALA A 248 13.69 -8.74 -45.05
CA ALA A 248 12.40 -9.17 -45.65
C ALA A 248 11.35 -9.77 -44.64
N VAL A 249 10.03 -9.56 -44.70
CA VAL A 249 9.00 -9.19 -45.73
C VAL A 249 8.41 -10.38 -46.50
N GLU A 250 7.12 -10.69 -46.25
CA GLU A 250 6.15 -11.10 -47.28
C GLU A 250 4.68 -10.87 -46.82
N ASP A 251 3.78 -10.56 -47.76
CA ASP A 251 2.33 -10.40 -47.57
C ASP A 251 1.57 -11.73 -47.78
N ARG A 252 0.32 -11.81 -47.27
CA ARG A 252 -0.78 -12.46 -48.02
C ARG A 252 -2.19 -12.14 -47.52
N VAL A 253 -3.06 -11.77 -48.46
CA VAL A 253 -4.52 -11.62 -48.33
C VAL A 253 -5.21 -12.82 -48.98
N ILE A 254 -6.22 -13.41 -48.34
CA ILE A 254 -7.23 -14.28 -49.00
C ILE A 254 -8.61 -14.06 -48.32
N ASP A 255 -9.61 -13.66 -49.11
CA ASP A 255 -11.03 -13.66 -48.72
C ASP A 255 -11.65 -15.07 -48.67
N LYS A 256 -12.74 -15.22 -47.89
CA LYS A 256 -14.02 -15.80 -48.38
C LYS A 256 -15.17 -15.82 -47.35
N HIS A 257 -16.26 -15.14 -47.72
CA HIS A 257 -17.64 -15.59 -47.48
C HIS A 257 -18.03 -16.59 -48.61
N PRO A 258 -19.19 -17.31 -48.62
CA PRO A 258 -20.54 -16.76 -48.37
C PRO A 258 -21.61 -17.69 -47.73
N GLU A 259 -22.83 -17.13 -47.66
CA GLU A 259 -24.17 -17.76 -47.84
C GLU A 259 -24.89 -18.61 -46.75
N PHE A 260 -26.22 -18.43 -46.77
CA PHE A 260 -27.28 -19.12 -46.00
C PHE A 260 -27.96 -20.20 -46.88
N PRO A 261 -28.79 -21.10 -46.30
CA PRO A 261 -30.23 -20.90 -46.50
C PRO A 261 -31.19 -21.29 -45.34
N ARG A 262 -32.42 -20.80 -45.51
CA ARG A 262 -33.76 -21.19 -44.98
C ARG A 262 -34.01 -22.71 -44.82
N ALA A 263 -35.03 -23.22 -44.08
CA ALA A 263 -36.00 -22.66 -43.11
C ALA A 263 -36.82 -23.82 -42.44
N GLU A 264 -38.10 -23.57 -42.08
CA GLU A 264 -39.20 -24.51 -41.73
C GLU A 264 -39.44 -24.88 -40.25
N THR A 265 -40.27 -24.03 -39.61
CA THR A 265 -41.55 -24.35 -38.94
C THR A 265 -41.97 -25.84 -38.85
N ILE A 266 -42.43 -26.32 -37.68
CA ILE A 266 -43.76 -26.98 -37.48
C ILE A 266 -44.07 -27.45 -36.03
N PHE A 267 -45.35 -27.29 -35.66
CA PHE A 267 -46.15 -27.93 -34.59
C PHE A 267 -46.07 -27.56 -33.10
N GLN A 268 -47.21 -27.84 -32.45
CA GLN A 268 -47.55 -27.67 -31.04
C GLN A 268 -47.55 -29.03 -30.34
N GLN A 269 -47.34 -29.05 -29.02
CA GLN A 269 -48.32 -29.60 -28.06
C GLN A 269 -47.86 -29.39 -26.60
N GLN A 270 -48.80 -28.99 -25.74
CA GLN A 270 -48.71 -29.25 -24.30
C GLN A 270 -49.41 -30.58 -24.00
N PRO A 271 -48.93 -31.29 -22.97
CA PRO A 271 -49.87 -31.73 -21.94
C PRO A 271 -49.47 -31.25 -20.54
N SER A 272 -50.45 -31.26 -19.65
CA SER A 272 -50.39 -30.81 -18.25
C SER A 272 -49.84 -31.93 -17.31
N PRO A 273 -49.60 -31.67 -16.01
CA PRO A 273 -48.58 -32.40 -15.24
C PRO A 273 -49.11 -33.69 -14.56
N ASP A 274 -48.19 -34.61 -14.27
CA ASP A 274 -48.31 -35.52 -13.14
C ASP A 274 -46.95 -35.78 -12.47
N ARG A 275 -46.96 -36.35 -11.26
CA ARG A 275 -45.81 -36.54 -10.38
C ARG A 275 -45.01 -37.79 -10.71
N SER A 276 -43.68 -37.65 -10.77
CA SER A 276 -42.75 -38.73 -10.42
C SER A 276 -41.40 -38.12 -10.00
N GLU A 277 -40.86 -38.55 -8.87
CA GLU A 277 -39.48 -38.27 -8.50
C GLU A 277 -38.53 -39.15 -9.31
N SER A 278 -37.46 -38.57 -9.86
CA SER A 278 -36.24 -39.32 -10.17
C SER A 278 -35.05 -38.36 -10.27
N ALA A 279 -33.94 -38.71 -9.63
CA ALA A 279 -32.78 -37.83 -9.51
C ALA A 279 -32.05 -37.68 -10.87
N SER A 280 -31.83 -36.46 -11.33
CA SER A 280 -31.02 -36.19 -12.52
C SER A 280 -30.47 -34.76 -12.58
N ARG A 281 -29.28 -34.63 -13.18
CA ARG A 281 -28.57 -33.39 -13.54
C ARG A 281 -28.24 -32.39 -12.42
N PRO A 282 -27.18 -32.65 -11.63
CA PRO A 282 -26.39 -31.59 -11.01
C PRO A 282 -25.60 -30.74 -12.04
N MET A 283 -25.44 -31.19 -13.29
CA MET A 283 -24.55 -30.55 -14.27
C MET A 283 -25.04 -29.17 -14.75
N LEU A 284 -26.36 -28.99 -14.94
CA LEU A 284 -26.98 -27.73 -15.42
C LEU A 284 -26.73 -26.49 -14.55
N LYS A 285 -26.11 -26.64 -13.37
CA LYS A 285 -25.70 -25.52 -12.50
C LYS A 285 -24.29 -25.01 -12.80
N LYS A 286 -23.38 -25.83 -13.34
CA LYS A 286 -22.02 -25.40 -13.68
C LYS A 286 -22.02 -24.49 -14.89
N ASP A 287 -22.69 -24.94 -15.95
CA ASP A 287 -22.82 -24.24 -17.24
C ASP A 287 -23.28 -22.78 -17.04
N LYS A 288 -24.27 -22.56 -16.15
CA LYS A 288 -24.78 -21.22 -15.80
C LYS A 288 -23.84 -20.36 -14.96
N ALA A 289 -23.07 -20.97 -14.05
CA ALA A 289 -22.07 -20.23 -13.27
C ALA A 289 -20.91 -19.76 -14.16
N GLU A 290 -20.53 -20.58 -15.13
CA GLU A 290 -19.52 -20.27 -16.13
C GLU A 290 -20.02 -19.23 -17.15
N GLU A 291 -21.27 -19.30 -17.59
CA GLU A 291 -21.95 -18.26 -18.39
C GLU A 291 -21.98 -16.91 -17.65
N ASN A 292 -22.41 -16.87 -16.38
CA ASN A 292 -22.41 -15.65 -15.57
C ASN A 292 -21.00 -15.07 -15.39
N LYS A 293 -20.00 -15.91 -15.09
CA LYS A 293 -18.60 -15.50 -14.96
C LYS A 293 -18.06 -14.87 -16.24
N ASN A 294 -18.38 -15.45 -17.40
CA ASN A 294 -17.98 -14.91 -18.70
C ASN A 294 -18.68 -13.58 -19.01
N ASN A 295 -19.95 -13.40 -18.60
CA ASN A 295 -20.65 -12.12 -18.72
C ASN A 295 -20.01 -11.02 -17.85
N ILE A 296 -19.64 -11.33 -16.60
CA ILE A 296 -18.98 -10.36 -15.70
C ILE A 296 -17.59 -9.98 -16.22
N LEU A 297 -16.79 -10.93 -16.70
CA LEU A 297 -15.49 -10.65 -17.34
C LEU A 297 -15.62 -9.74 -18.58
N LYS A 298 -16.67 -9.95 -19.38
CA LYS A 298 -16.98 -9.11 -20.54
C LYS A 298 -17.38 -7.69 -20.12
N ASP A 299 -18.16 -7.53 -19.07
CA ASP A 299 -18.61 -6.21 -18.59
C ASP A 299 -17.51 -5.46 -17.81
N LEU A 300 -16.61 -6.16 -17.10
CA LEU A 300 -15.36 -5.60 -16.57
C LEU A 300 -14.50 -5.00 -17.69
N SER A 301 -14.34 -5.73 -18.81
CA SER A 301 -13.55 -5.24 -19.95
C SER A 301 -14.13 -3.96 -20.57
N GLN A 302 -15.47 -3.86 -20.65
CA GLN A 302 -16.18 -2.66 -21.11
C GLN A 302 -16.05 -1.50 -20.12
N THR A 303 -16.20 -1.76 -18.81
CA THR A 303 -16.07 -0.74 -17.77
C THR A 303 -14.65 -0.18 -17.70
N LYS A 304 -13.60 -1.01 -17.84
CA LYS A 304 -12.22 -0.54 -17.98
C LYS A 304 -12.03 0.40 -19.17
N VAL A 305 -12.50 0.00 -20.35
CA VAL A 305 -12.40 0.84 -21.56
C VAL A 305 -13.20 2.15 -21.43
N LYS A 306 -14.32 2.16 -20.69
CA LYS A 306 -15.02 3.42 -20.36
C LYS A 306 -14.22 4.28 -19.37
N LEU A 307 -13.68 3.69 -18.31
CA LEU A 307 -12.88 4.36 -17.28
C LEU A 307 -11.63 5.04 -17.88
N GLU A 308 -10.90 4.35 -18.76
CA GLU A 308 -9.75 4.90 -19.49
C GLU A 308 -10.14 6.08 -20.40
N ARG A 309 -11.27 5.99 -21.11
CA ARG A 309 -11.79 7.09 -21.94
C ARG A 309 -12.16 8.29 -21.08
N ALA A 310 -12.85 8.06 -19.96
CA ALA A 310 -13.29 9.12 -19.05
C ALA A 310 -12.09 9.88 -18.45
N LEU A 311 -11.01 9.17 -18.08
CA LEU A 311 -9.74 9.82 -17.70
C LEU A 311 -9.13 10.60 -18.87
N LYS A 312 -9.03 9.98 -20.06
CA LYS A 312 -8.43 10.59 -21.26
C LYS A 312 -9.13 11.87 -21.72
N TYR A 313 -10.45 11.97 -21.56
CA TYR A 313 -11.23 13.16 -21.91
C TYR A 313 -11.38 14.17 -20.77
N GLY A 314 -10.82 13.89 -19.57
CA GLY A 314 -10.91 14.76 -18.40
C GLY A 314 -12.34 14.87 -17.87
N PHE A 315 -13.08 13.76 -17.83
CA PHE A 315 -14.40 13.66 -17.18
C PHE A 315 -14.30 13.24 -15.71
N ILE A 316 -13.20 12.56 -15.33
CA ILE A 316 -12.94 12.08 -13.95
C ILE A 316 -11.55 12.52 -13.50
N GLN A 317 -11.34 12.66 -12.19
CA GLN A 317 -10.03 12.99 -11.63
C GLN A 317 -9.13 11.75 -11.52
N LYS A 318 -7.80 11.94 -11.48
CA LYS A 318 -6.84 10.83 -11.38
C LYS A 318 -7.02 9.98 -10.12
N SER A 319 -7.35 10.62 -9.00
CA SER A 319 -7.67 9.98 -7.72
C SER A 319 -8.96 9.14 -7.77
N GLU A 320 -9.97 9.61 -8.50
CA GLU A 320 -11.23 8.88 -8.72
C GLU A 320 -11.00 7.68 -9.65
N TYR A 321 -10.22 7.87 -10.72
CA TYR A 321 -9.74 6.79 -11.58
C TYR A 321 -9.01 5.70 -10.78
N GLU A 322 -8.07 6.07 -9.91
CA GLU A 322 -7.32 5.13 -9.07
C GLU A 322 -8.24 4.35 -8.12
N ARG A 323 -9.22 5.01 -7.51
CA ARG A 323 -10.23 4.36 -6.66
C ARG A 323 -11.13 3.40 -7.43
N LEU A 324 -11.62 3.77 -8.61
CA LEU A 324 -12.49 2.92 -9.42
C LEU A 324 -11.71 1.75 -10.06
N ALA A 325 -10.45 1.96 -10.44
CA ALA A 325 -9.56 0.92 -10.93
C ALA A 325 -9.26 -0.15 -9.88
N ALA A 326 -9.06 0.25 -8.61
CA ALA A 326 -8.89 -0.69 -7.50
C ALA A 326 -10.12 -1.60 -7.32
N ILE A 327 -11.33 -1.03 -7.28
CA ILE A 327 -12.58 -1.81 -7.16
C ILE A 327 -12.73 -2.82 -8.31
N ILE A 328 -12.40 -2.42 -9.54
CA ILE A 328 -12.41 -3.31 -10.71
C ILE A 328 -11.37 -4.45 -10.56
N GLN A 329 -10.19 -4.14 -10.04
CA GLN A 329 -9.11 -5.11 -9.82
C GLN A 329 -9.46 -6.11 -8.70
N ASP A 330 -10.12 -5.68 -7.62
CA ASP A 330 -10.59 -6.56 -6.54
C ASP A 330 -11.68 -7.53 -7.01
N ILE A 331 -12.57 -7.09 -7.90
CA ILE A 331 -13.57 -7.96 -8.55
C ILE A 331 -12.87 -8.98 -9.46
N GLU A 332 -11.91 -8.57 -10.29
CA GLU A 332 -11.10 -9.48 -11.11
C GLU A 332 -10.32 -10.51 -10.28
N ALA A 333 -9.74 -10.10 -9.15
CA ALA A 333 -9.00 -10.98 -8.26
C ALA A 333 -9.87 -12.03 -7.54
N SER A 334 -11.17 -11.74 -7.33
CA SER A 334 -12.09 -12.64 -6.61
C SER A 334 -12.99 -13.51 -7.52
N LEU A 335 -13.06 -13.20 -8.81
CA LEU A 335 -13.70 -14.03 -9.85
C LEU A 335 -13.17 -15.47 -10.04
N PRO A 336 -11.91 -15.87 -9.72
CA PRO A 336 -11.48 -17.26 -9.85
C PRO A 336 -12.19 -18.21 -8.85
N GLU A 337 -12.47 -17.76 -7.62
CA GLU A 337 -12.83 -18.64 -6.50
C GLU A 337 -14.30 -18.57 -6.06
N LYS A 338 -15.00 -17.47 -6.37
CA LYS A 338 -16.40 -17.26 -5.99
C LYS A 338 -17.38 -18.21 -6.70
N ILE A 339 -18.41 -18.61 -5.95
CA ILE A 339 -19.56 -19.41 -6.42
C ILE A 339 -20.82 -18.54 -6.56
N ASP A 340 -20.88 -17.42 -5.85
CA ASP A 340 -21.90 -16.39 -5.95
C ASP A 340 -21.24 -15.06 -6.36
N PHE A 341 -21.88 -14.33 -7.27
CA PHE A 341 -21.37 -13.10 -7.89
C PHE A 341 -22.31 -11.90 -7.71
N MET A 342 -23.43 -12.05 -6.99
CA MET A 342 -24.46 -11.01 -6.82
C MET A 342 -23.90 -9.69 -6.25
N GLU A 343 -22.89 -9.76 -5.38
CA GLU A 343 -22.24 -8.59 -4.79
C GLU A 343 -21.25 -7.90 -5.76
N ASP A 344 -20.62 -8.67 -6.64
CA ASP A 344 -19.70 -8.16 -7.67
C ASP A 344 -20.47 -7.48 -8.80
N GLU A 345 -21.57 -8.08 -9.26
CA GLU A 345 -22.50 -7.50 -10.24
C GLU A 345 -23.05 -6.16 -9.73
N LYS A 346 -23.49 -6.11 -8.46
CA LYS A 346 -23.95 -4.88 -7.81
C LYS A 346 -22.85 -3.82 -7.70
N SER A 347 -21.62 -4.23 -7.38
CA SER A 347 -20.47 -3.33 -7.26
C SER A 347 -20.08 -2.74 -8.62
N LEU A 348 -20.03 -3.58 -9.67
CA LEU A 348 -19.77 -3.16 -11.04
C LEU A 348 -20.86 -2.24 -11.58
N LEU A 349 -22.13 -2.52 -11.28
CA LEU A 349 -23.25 -1.63 -11.61
C LEU A 349 -23.10 -0.27 -10.94
N SER A 350 -22.69 -0.22 -9.66
CA SER A 350 -22.43 1.05 -8.95
C SER A 350 -21.28 1.84 -9.55
N VAL A 351 -20.20 1.18 -9.99
CA VAL A 351 -19.09 1.83 -10.73
C VAL A 351 -19.58 2.39 -12.06
N ARG A 352 -20.41 1.65 -12.78
CA ARG A 352 -20.99 2.08 -14.05
C ARG A 352 -21.89 3.31 -13.89
N THR A 353 -22.82 3.31 -12.93
CA THR A 353 -23.69 4.46 -12.67
C THR A 353 -22.89 5.72 -12.32
N ALA A 354 -21.85 5.61 -11.48
CA ALA A 354 -20.98 6.75 -11.16
C ALA A 354 -20.24 7.29 -12.39
N LEU A 355 -19.81 6.44 -13.32
CA LEU A 355 -19.19 6.84 -14.59
C LEU A 355 -20.18 7.45 -15.58
N ASP A 356 -21.44 6.98 -15.60
CA ASP A 356 -22.51 7.57 -16.39
C ASP A 356 -22.87 8.97 -15.87
N GLU A 357 -23.01 9.14 -14.55
CA GLU A 357 -23.28 10.43 -13.88
C GLU A 357 -22.15 11.45 -14.06
N GLN A 358 -20.88 11.06 -13.92
CA GLN A 358 -19.75 11.97 -14.14
C GLN A 358 -19.58 12.36 -15.62
N GLU A 359 -19.86 11.46 -16.56
CA GLU A 359 -19.85 11.79 -18.00
C GLU A 359 -20.97 12.79 -18.35
N GLU A 360 -22.20 12.58 -17.86
CA GLU A 360 -23.30 13.52 -18.08
C GLU A 360 -23.02 14.89 -17.43
N SER A 361 -22.53 14.93 -16.19
CA SER A 361 -22.15 16.16 -15.49
C SER A 361 -21.04 16.95 -16.21
N ALA A 362 -20.02 16.25 -16.75
CA ALA A 362 -18.97 16.89 -17.53
C ALA A 362 -19.46 17.43 -18.89
N VAL A 363 -20.41 16.75 -19.54
CA VAL A 363 -21.06 17.23 -20.77
C VAL A 363 -21.97 18.42 -20.50
N GLU A 364 -22.75 18.39 -19.41
CA GLU A 364 -23.55 19.51 -18.91
C GLU A 364 -22.69 20.76 -18.65
N GLY A 365 -21.58 20.60 -17.92
CA GLY A 365 -20.64 21.69 -17.64
C GLY A 365 -20.08 22.33 -18.91
N ARG A 366 -19.64 21.53 -19.89
CA ARG A 366 -19.17 22.04 -21.19
C ARG A 366 -20.29 22.71 -21.99
N ARG A 367 -21.52 22.19 -21.93
CA ARG A 367 -22.72 22.77 -22.56
C ARG A 367 -23.09 24.13 -21.96
N LEU A 368 -22.91 24.30 -20.65
CA LEU A 368 -23.11 25.58 -19.96
C LEU A 368 -22.00 26.59 -20.26
N ALA A 369 -20.73 26.17 -20.26
CA ALA A 369 -19.59 27.02 -20.59
C ALA A 369 -19.72 27.62 -22.01
N MET A 370 -20.00 26.79 -23.03
CA MET A 370 -20.24 27.28 -24.40
C MET A 370 -21.43 28.24 -24.49
N ARG A 371 -22.51 28.01 -23.73
CA ARG A 371 -23.66 28.94 -23.68
C ARG A 371 -23.28 30.30 -23.10
N GLN A 372 -22.43 30.33 -22.07
CA GLN A 372 -21.94 31.58 -21.47
C GLN A 372 -20.99 32.32 -22.44
N GLU A 373 -20.10 31.60 -23.12
CA GLU A 373 -19.20 32.15 -24.14
C GLU A 373 -19.99 32.80 -25.30
N PHE A 374 -20.99 32.10 -25.85
CA PHE A 374 -21.90 32.68 -26.87
C PHE A 374 -22.70 33.89 -26.35
N GLN A 375 -23.03 33.96 -25.06
CA GLN A 375 -23.67 35.14 -24.47
C GLN A 375 -22.71 36.33 -24.32
N GLN A 376 -21.45 36.09 -23.94
CA GLN A 376 -20.41 37.13 -23.86
C GLN A 376 -20.11 37.71 -25.25
N ILE A 377 -19.93 36.85 -26.26
CA ILE A 377 -19.71 37.26 -27.66
C ILE A 377 -20.91 38.06 -28.20
N ARG A 378 -22.15 37.74 -27.80
CA ARG A 378 -23.36 38.46 -28.23
C ARG A 378 -23.55 39.82 -27.53
N ASN A 379 -22.93 40.02 -26.38
CA ASN A 379 -23.04 41.24 -25.57
C ASN A 379 -21.84 42.19 -25.75
N SER A 380 -20.92 41.87 -26.68
CA SER A 380 -19.72 42.64 -27.03
C SER A 380 -19.86 43.30 -28.40
#